data_AF-A0A258E904-F1
#
_entry.id   AF-A0A258E904-F1
#
_cell.length_a   1.000
_cell.length_b   1.000
_cell.length_c   1.000
_cell.angle_alpha   90.00
_cell.angle_beta   90.00
_cell.angle_gamma   90.00
#
_symmetry.space_group_name_H-M   'P 1'
#
loop_
_entity.id
_entity.type
_entity.pdbx_description
1 polymer ?
#
loop_
_entity_poly.entity_id
_entity_poly.type
_entity_poly.pdbx_seq_one_letter_code
_entity_poly.pdbx_strand_id
1 'polypeptide(L)'
;MFRKVLAITVFLLGSSLTGTSQEWLIASSESFLKANSKEVKTSGEEILLIDLFKAVDPALSVDLASWEALQNELDIKASKSSDQLQLLRQIFQKSHQRLFKKYEQHSSFNEMLTNGNFDCVSGSASLGMLLERYGFEYEIIETDYHVFILTAK
;
A
#
# COMPACT_ATOMS: atom_id res chain seq x y z
N MET A 1 49.44 -29.21 -4.00
CA MET A 1 48.05 -29.70 -3.82
C MET A 1 47.24 -28.85 -2.83
N PHE A 2 47.79 -28.50 -1.65
CA PHE A 2 47.08 -27.76 -0.58
C PHE A 2 46.41 -26.43 -0.97
N ARG A 3 47.03 -25.61 -1.83
CA ARG A 3 46.48 -24.28 -2.21
C ARG A 3 45.16 -24.37 -2.99
N LYS A 4 44.95 -25.44 -3.77
CA LYS A 4 43.71 -25.65 -4.53
C LYS A 4 42.57 -26.13 -3.64
N VAL A 5 42.88 -26.94 -2.63
CA VAL A 5 41.89 -27.42 -1.65
C VAL A 5 41.38 -26.27 -0.78
N LEU A 6 42.27 -25.38 -0.33
CA LEU A 6 41.90 -24.19 0.46
C LEU A 6 40.98 -23.23 -0.31
N ALA A 7 41.23 -23.03 -1.61
CA ALA A 7 40.39 -22.16 -2.43
C ALA A 7 38.97 -22.72 -2.61
N ILE A 8 38.83 -24.04 -2.70
CA ILE A 8 37.54 -24.72 -2.84
C ILE A 8 36.75 -24.65 -1.52
N THR A 9 37.40 -24.83 -0.37
CA THR A 9 36.71 -24.70 0.93
C THR A 9 36.24 -23.27 1.21
N VAL A 10 37.01 -22.25 0.84
CA VAL A 10 36.59 -20.85 0.99
C VAL A 10 35.40 -20.52 0.07
N PHE A 11 35.37 -21.06 -1.14
CA PHE A 11 34.26 -20.86 -2.08
C PHE A 11 32.95 -21.52 -1.60
N LEU A 12 33.03 -22.72 -1.02
CA LEU A 12 31.86 -23.44 -0.45
C LEU A 12 31.33 -22.78 0.83
N LEU A 13 32.20 -22.21 1.67
CA LEU A 13 31.80 -21.41 2.83
C LEU A 13 31.11 -20.10 2.43
N GLY A 14 31.60 -19.43 1.38
CA GLY A 14 31.02 -18.18 0.88
C GLY A 14 29.61 -18.34 0.28
N SER A 15 29.35 -19.46 -0.41
CA SER A 15 28.03 -19.74 -1.00
C SER A 15 26.98 -20.17 0.03
N SER A 16 27.38 -20.59 1.23
CA SER A 16 26.46 -20.90 2.33
C SER A 16 25.97 -19.64 3.06
N LEU A 17 26.72 -18.52 2.98
CA LEU A 17 26.40 -17.27 3.66
C LEU A 17 25.42 -16.38 2.88
N THR A 18 25.20 -16.63 1.59
CA THR A 18 24.25 -15.87 0.77
C THR A 18 22.83 -16.43 0.76
N GLY A 19 22.61 -17.61 1.37
CA GLY A 19 21.31 -18.29 1.38
C GLY A 19 20.36 -17.90 2.51
N THR A 20 20.85 -17.23 3.57
CA THR A 20 20.06 -17.03 4.80
C THR A 20 19.54 -15.60 4.99
N SER A 21 19.72 -14.69 4.03
CA SER A 21 19.40 -13.27 4.24
C SER A 21 17.96 -12.89 3.93
N GLN A 22 17.19 -13.71 3.21
CA GLN A 22 15.81 -13.37 2.83
C GLN A 22 14.73 -14.00 3.73
N GLU A 23 14.99 -15.18 4.31
CA GLU A 23 14.03 -15.81 5.24
C GLU A 23 13.99 -15.12 6.60
N TRP A 24 15.09 -14.52 7.05
CA TRP A 24 15.14 -13.81 8.33
C TRP A 24 14.33 -12.50 8.31
N LEU A 25 14.26 -11.79 7.18
CA LEU A 25 13.46 -10.57 7.06
C LEU A 25 11.96 -10.85 7.13
N ILE A 26 11.50 -11.97 6.55
CA ILE A 26 10.09 -12.41 6.61
C ILE A 26 9.74 -12.93 8.01
N ALA A 27 10.62 -13.72 8.64
CA ALA A 27 10.42 -14.17 10.01
C ALA A 27 10.46 -13.00 11.02
N SER A 28 11.28 -11.99 10.76
CA SER A 28 11.34 -10.77 11.56
C SER A 28 10.09 -9.91 11.39
N SER A 29 9.54 -9.80 10.18
CA SER A 29 8.29 -9.05 9.96
C SER A 29 7.10 -9.79 10.58
N GLU A 30 6.99 -11.11 10.42
CA GLU A 30 5.95 -11.90 11.10
C GLU A 30 6.06 -11.81 12.62
N SER A 31 7.27 -11.92 13.18
CA SER A 31 7.46 -11.80 14.64
C SER A 31 7.22 -10.38 15.15
N PHE A 32 7.57 -9.35 14.39
CA PHE A 32 7.27 -7.95 14.71
C PHE A 32 5.77 -7.68 14.66
N LEU A 33 5.08 -8.16 13.62
CA LEU A 33 3.63 -8.07 13.51
C LEU A 33 2.96 -8.84 14.65
N LYS A 34 3.47 -10.02 15.03
CA LYS A 34 2.95 -10.84 16.13
C LYS A 34 3.23 -10.27 17.52
N ALA A 35 4.37 -9.59 17.70
CA ALA A 35 4.76 -8.97 18.96
C ALA A 35 4.10 -7.60 19.19
N ASN A 36 3.83 -6.85 18.11
CA ASN A 36 3.19 -5.54 18.16
C ASN A 36 1.71 -5.56 17.79
N SER A 37 1.19 -6.68 17.26
CA SER A 37 -0.23 -7.00 17.39
C SER A 37 -0.48 -7.26 18.86
N LYS A 38 -0.79 -6.20 19.62
CA LYS A 38 -1.90 -6.36 20.57
C LYS A 38 -2.98 -7.09 19.77
N GLU A 39 -3.43 -8.25 20.23
CA GLU A 39 -4.59 -8.90 19.65
C GLU A 39 -5.63 -7.81 19.41
N VAL A 40 -5.80 -7.42 18.15
CA VAL A 40 -6.90 -6.56 17.77
C VAL A 40 -8.06 -7.48 18.01
N LYS A 41 -8.72 -7.30 19.16
CA LYS A 41 -9.92 -8.06 19.51
C LYS A 41 -10.86 -7.91 18.33
N THR A 42 -10.95 -8.94 17.51
CA THR A 42 -11.96 -9.11 16.48
C THR A 42 -13.28 -9.38 17.19
N SER A 43 -13.83 -8.35 17.82
CA SER A 43 -15.19 -8.33 18.32
C SER A 43 -16.13 -7.97 17.17
N GLY A 44 -16.30 -8.88 16.20
CA GLY A 44 -17.38 -8.81 15.20
C GLY A 44 -17.47 -7.58 14.30
N GLU A 45 -16.52 -6.63 14.36
CA GLU A 45 -16.41 -5.46 13.49
C GLU A 45 -15.36 -5.74 12.43
N GLU A 46 -15.75 -5.69 11.15
CA GLU A 46 -14.80 -5.75 10.03
C GLU A 46 -13.83 -4.57 10.12
N ILE A 47 -12.54 -4.85 10.33
CA ILE A 47 -11.51 -3.81 10.31
C ILE A 47 -11.46 -3.24 8.89
N LEU A 48 -11.89 -2.00 8.74
CA LEU A 48 -11.82 -1.33 7.44
C LEU A 48 -10.34 -1.07 7.11
N LEU A 49 -9.95 -1.35 5.86
CA LEU A 49 -8.57 -1.19 5.38
C LEU A 49 -8.02 0.22 5.63
N ILE A 50 -8.90 1.24 5.63
CA ILE A 50 -8.54 2.62 5.96
C ILE A 50 -8.03 2.79 7.39
N ASP A 51 -8.55 2.04 8.36
CA ASP A 51 -8.12 2.15 9.76
C ASP A 51 -6.72 1.57 9.97
N LEU A 52 -6.33 0.56 9.18
CA LEU A 52 -4.97 0.04 9.17
C LEU A 52 -3.97 1.09 8.66
N PHE A 53 -4.29 1.78 7.57
CA PHE A 53 -3.43 2.84 7.03
C PHE A 53 -3.33 4.05 7.96
N LYS A 54 -4.41 4.38 8.68
CA LYS A 54 -4.40 5.47 9.67
C LYS A 54 -3.52 5.17 10.89
N ALA A 55 -3.44 3.90 11.29
CA ALA A 55 -2.67 3.50 12.46
C ALA A 55 -1.15 3.68 12.32
N VAL A 56 -0.65 3.84 11.08
CA VAL A 56 0.78 4.06 10.81
C VAL A 56 1.30 5.35 11.42
N ASP A 57 0.46 6.38 11.54
CA ASP A 57 0.84 7.68 12.08
C ASP A 57 -0.18 8.18 13.10
N PRO A 58 -0.15 7.68 14.35
CA PRO A 58 -1.17 7.95 15.36
C PRO A 58 -1.10 9.36 15.95
N ALA A 59 -0.06 10.14 15.62
CA ALA A 59 0.13 11.48 16.17
C ALA A 59 -0.74 12.55 15.47
N LEU A 60 -1.15 12.29 14.23
CA LEU A 60 -2.04 13.17 13.47
C LEU A 60 -3.51 12.90 13.80
N SER A 61 -4.25 13.95 14.17
CA SER A 61 -5.71 13.92 14.16
C SER A 61 -6.19 13.89 12.71
N VAL A 62 -6.66 12.73 12.24
CA VAL A 62 -7.07 12.54 10.85
C VAL A 62 -8.53 12.95 10.66
N ASP A 63 -8.76 13.95 9.81
CA ASP A 63 -10.10 14.27 9.29
C ASP A 63 -10.39 13.43 8.04
N LEU A 64 -11.50 12.70 8.07
CA LEU A 64 -11.94 11.85 6.94
C LEU A 64 -12.86 12.59 5.97
N ALA A 65 -13.19 13.86 6.21
CA ALA A 65 -14.12 14.61 5.37
C ALA A 65 -13.76 14.55 3.87
N SER A 66 -12.47 14.70 3.53
CA SER A 66 -12.00 14.62 2.14
C SER A 66 -12.24 13.24 1.51
N TRP A 67 -12.01 12.16 2.28
CA TRP A 67 -12.19 10.78 1.85
C TRP A 67 -13.68 10.43 1.69
N GLU A 68 -14.49 10.71 2.71
CA GLU A 68 -15.94 10.45 2.68
C GLU A 68 -16.61 11.23 1.57
N ALA A 69 -16.24 12.50 1.40
CA ALA A 69 -16.80 13.32 0.35
C ALA A 69 -16.38 12.79 -1.04
N LEU A 70 -15.15 12.26 -1.20
CA LEU A 70 -14.71 11.62 -2.44
C LEU A 70 -15.55 10.36 -2.74
N GLN A 71 -15.73 9.48 -1.75
CA GLN A 71 -16.54 8.27 -1.89
C GLN A 71 -17.97 8.62 -2.27
N ASN A 72 -18.60 9.58 -1.59
CA ASN A 72 -19.94 10.03 -1.91
C ASN A 72 -20.06 10.56 -3.36
N GLU A 73 -19.09 11.34 -3.83
CA GLU A 73 -19.09 11.81 -5.22
C GLU A 73 -18.95 10.66 -6.22
N LEU A 74 -18.08 9.69 -5.93
CA LEU A 74 -17.82 8.54 -6.80
C LEU A 74 -19.00 7.55 -6.79
N ASP A 75 -19.68 7.35 -5.66
CA ASP A 75 -20.87 6.50 -5.55
C ASP A 75 -22.03 7.04 -6.42
N ILE A 76 -22.22 8.37 -6.42
CA ILE A 76 -23.19 9.04 -7.31
C ILE A 76 -22.81 8.86 -8.79
N LYS A 77 -21.52 8.83 -9.11
CA LYS A 77 -21.05 8.62 -10.49
C LYS A 77 -21.17 7.16 -10.91
N ALA A 78 -20.81 6.22 -10.04
CA ALA A 78 -20.92 4.79 -10.27
C ALA A 78 -22.37 4.35 -10.50
N SER A 79 -23.32 4.89 -9.73
CA SER A 79 -24.75 4.59 -9.91
C SER A 79 -25.35 5.11 -11.23
N LYS A 80 -24.70 6.10 -11.87
CA LYS A 80 -25.17 6.69 -13.13
C LYS A 80 -24.40 6.21 -14.36
N SER A 81 -23.18 5.69 -14.17
CA SER A 81 -22.28 5.32 -15.26
C SER A 81 -22.47 3.86 -15.63
N SER A 82 -23.02 3.58 -16.82
CA SER A 82 -22.92 2.26 -17.44
C SER A 82 -21.54 2.01 -18.05
N ASP A 83 -20.78 3.07 -18.32
CA ASP A 83 -19.43 2.99 -18.87
C ASP A 83 -18.38 2.85 -17.76
N GLN A 84 -17.71 1.69 -17.73
CA GLN A 84 -16.68 1.37 -16.76
C GLN A 84 -15.41 2.20 -16.96
N LEU A 85 -15.03 2.50 -18.20
CA LEU A 85 -13.86 3.33 -18.50
C LEU A 85 -14.10 4.78 -18.06
N GLN A 86 -15.34 5.26 -18.21
CA GLN A 86 -15.72 6.55 -17.66
C GLN A 86 -15.60 6.57 -16.14
N LEU A 87 -16.08 5.54 -15.44
CA LEU A 87 -15.97 5.44 -13.99
C LEU A 87 -14.49 5.39 -13.53
N LEU A 88 -13.64 4.60 -14.19
CA LEU A 88 -12.19 4.57 -13.91
C LEU A 88 -11.53 5.95 -14.04
N ARG A 89 -11.86 6.68 -15.11
CA ARG A 89 -11.37 8.06 -15.29
C ARG A 89 -11.86 8.96 -14.17
N GLN A 90 -13.11 8.82 -13.73
CA GLN A 90 -13.64 9.59 -12.60
C GLN A 90 -12.92 9.24 -11.29
N ILE A 91 -12.69 7.97 -10.99
CA ILE A 91 -11.92 7.52 -9.81
C ILE A 91 -10.55 8.21 -9.81
N PHE A 92 -9.81 8.10 -10.91
CA PHE A 92 -8.49 8.70 -11.03
C PHE A 92 -8.51 10.23 -10.86
N GLN A 93 -9.38 10.92 -11.62
CA GLN A 93 -9.45 12.38 -11.61
C GLN A 93 -9.91 12.93 -10.27
N LYS A 94 -10.91 12.30 -9.64
CA LYS A 94 -11.48 12.79 -8.38
C LYS A 94 -10.57 12.52 -7.19
N SER A 95 -9.85 11.41 -7.21
CA SER A 95 -8.79 11.14 -6.22
C SER A 95 -7.71 12.20 -6.28
N HIS A 96 -7.23 12.57 -7.48
CA HIS A 96 -6.27 13.67 -7.63
C HIS A 96 -6.84 15.03 -7.20
N GLN A 97 -8.09 15.31 -7.55
CA GLN A 97 -8.73 16.57 -7.18
C GLN A 97 -8.93 16.73 -5.68
N ARG A 98 -9.09 15.65 -4.91
CA ARG A 98 -9.42 15.73 -3.48
C ARG A 98 -8.28 15.32 -2.55
N LEU A 99 -7.52 14.30 -2.90
CA LEU A 99 -6.50 13.70 -2.04
C LEU A 99 -5.08 14.01 -2.52
N PHE A 100 -4.81 13.93 -3.83
CA PHE A 100 -3.42 13.98 -4.32
C PHE A 100 -3.01 15.39 -4.79
N LYS A 101 -2.74 16.29 -3.84
CA LYS A 101 -2.44 17.71 -4.10
C LYS A 101 -0.98 17.95 -4.44
N LYS A 102 -0.07 17.37 -3.66
CA LYS A 102 1.37 17.57 -3.79
C LYS A 102 2.08 16.24 -3.61
N TYR A 103 2.88 15.87 -4.60
CA TYR A 103 3.73 14.70 -4.47
C TYR A 103 4.92 15.02 -3.56
N GLU A 104 5.09 14.23 -2.50
CA GLU A 104 6.15 14.36 -1.50
C GLU A 104 6.57 12.97 -1.03
N GLN A 105 7.85 12.61 -1.23
CA GLN A 105 8.36 11.30 -0.85
C GLN A 105 8.24 11.10 0.67
N HIS A 106 7.94 9.87 1.08
CA HIS A 106 7.74 9.50 2.49
C HIS A 106 6.54 10.19 3.15
N SER A 107 5.56 10.66 2.36
CA SER A 107 4.31 11.16 2.90
C SER A 107 3.43 10.01 3.40
N SER A 108 2.89 10.14 4.60
CA SER A 108 1.99 9.13 5.18
C SER A 108 0.58 9.21 4.57
N PHE A 109 -0.20 8.16 4.77
CA PHE A 109 -1.63 8.17 4.39
C PHE A 109 -2.39 9.29 5.12
N ASN A 110 -2.01 9.60 6.36
CA ASN A 110 -2.63 10.65 7.17
C ASN A 110 -2.28 12.06 6.67
N GLU A 111 -1.05 12.27 6.22
CA GLU A 111 -0.62 13.51 5.56
C GLU A 111 -1.38 13.75 4.25
N MET A 112 -1.64 12.69 3.49
CA MET A 112 -2.47 12.77 2.29
C MET A 112 -3.92 13.13 2.61
N LEU A 113 -4.52 12.53 3.62
CA LEU A 113 -5.91 12.84 4.01
C LEU A 113 -6.07 14.28 4.51
N THR A 114 -5.08 14.76 5.29
CA THR A 114 -5.16 16.06 5.98
C THR A 114 -4.71 17.21 5.08
N ASN A 115 -3.53 17.06 4.46
CA ASN A 115 -2.84 18.14 3.74
C ASN A 115 -2.80 17.92 2.23
N GLY A 116 -3.09 16.71 1.77
CA GLY A 116 -3.00 16.32 0.37
C GLY A 116 -1.57 16.03 -0.12
N ASN A 117 -0.62 15.93 0.81
CA ASN A 117 0.74 15.48 0.52
C ASN A 117 0.71 13.96 0.34
N PHE A 118 1.12 13.45 -0.81
CA PHE A 118 1.03 12.02 -1.11
C PHE A 118 2.30 11.51 -1.77
N ASP A 119 2.52 10.22 -1.70
CA ASP A 119 3.59 9.51 -2.35
C ASP A 119 3.07 8.30 -3.13
N CYS A 120 3.99 7.47 -3.65
CA CYS A 120 3.61 6.29 -4.40
C CYS A 120 2.81 5.27 -3.57
N VAL A 121 3.06 5.18 -2.26
CA VAL A 121 2.42 4.18 -1.36
C VAL A 121 1.03 4.65 -0.95
N SER A 122 0.91 5.87 -0.42
CA SER A 122 -0.36 6.47 -0.03
C SER A 122 -1.31 6.66 -1.23
N GLY A 123 -0.76 7.04 -2.38
CA GLY A 123 -1.50 7.16 -3.64
C GLY A 123 -2.01 5.82 -4.16
N SER A 124 -1.15 4.79 -4.20
CA SER A 124 -1.54 3.48 -4.71
C SER A 124 -2.52 2.76 -3.77
N ALA A 125 -2.32 2.86 -2.46
CA ALA A 125 -3.26 2.35 -1.45
C ALA A 125 -4.65 2.97 -1.61
N SER A 126 -4.73 4.29 -1.77
CA SER A 126 -6.00 5.01 -1.97
C SER A 126 -6.73 4.55 -3.22
N LEU A 127 -6.02 4.45 -4.34
CA LEU A 127 -6.60 3.99 -5.60
C LEU A 127 -7.01 2.53 -5.53
N GLY A 128 -6.19 1.66 -4.93
CA GLY A 128 -6.52 0.24 -4.74
C GLY A 128 -7.82 0.05 -3.94
N MET A 129 -7.97 0.76 -2.82
CA MET A 129 -9.20 0.75 -2.02
C MET A 129 -10.44 1.20 -2.81
N LEU A 130 -10.30 2.21 -3.68
CA LEU A 130 -11.41 2.69 -4.51
C LEU A 130 -11.74 1.69 -5.62
N LEU A 131 -10.74 1.10 -6.26
CA LEU A 131 -10.92 0.08 -7.29
C LEU A 131 -11.64 -1.15 -6.72
N GLU A 132 -11.22 -1.61 -5.54
CA GLU A 132 -11.87 -2.71 -4.81
C GLU A 132 -13.33 -2.38 -4.50
N ARG A 133 -13.61 -1.19 -3.95
CA ARG A 133 -14.98 -0.73 -3.65
C ARG A 133 -15.90 -0.78 -4.88
N TYR A 134 -15.38 -0.44 -6.06
CA TYR A 134 -16.16 -0.39 -7.30
C TYR A 134 -16.07 -1.68 -8.13
N GLY A 135 -15.48 -2.75 -7.57
CA GLY A 135 -15.40 -4.07 -8.19
C GLY A 135 -14.56 -4.08 -9.47
N PHE A 136 -13.41 -3.42 -9.43
CA PHE A 136 -12.37 -3.53 -10.44
C PHE A 136 -11.28 -4.48 -9.95
N GLU A 137 -10.84 -5.40 -10.80
CA GLU A 137 -9.63 -6.16 -10.53
C GLU A 137 -8.42 -5.27 -10.80
N TYR A 138 -7.40 -5.38 -9.95
CA TYR A 138 -6.20 -4.58 -10.11
C TYR A 138 -4.95 -5.30 -9.61
N GLU A 139 -3.82 -4.90 -10.19
CA GLU A 139 -2.49 -5.35 -9.82
C GLU A 139 -1.62 -4.11 -9.54
N ILE A 140 -0.80 -4.20 -8.49
CA ILE A 140 0.16 -3.16 -8.13
C ILE A 140 1.55 -3.62 -8.58
N ILE A 141 2.21 -2.80 -9.39
CA ILE A 141 3.59 -3.02 -9.85
C ILE A 141 4.47 -1.93 -9.28
N GLU A 142 5.40 -2.30 -8.41
CA GLU A 142 6.39 -1.41 -7.83
C GLU A 142 7.69 -1.41 -8.64
N THR A 143 8.23 -0.22 -8.89
CA THR A 143 9.56 0.02 -9.47
C THR A 143 10.34 0.96 -8.56
N ASP A 144 11.65 1.12 -8.81
CA ASP A 144 12.54 1.95 -7.97
C ASP A 144 12.05 3.39 -7.76
N TYR A 145 11.26 3.94 -8.69
CA TYR A 145 10.84 5.35 -8.66
C TYR A 145 9.33 5.56 -8.80
N HIS A 146 8.55 4.50 -9.07
CA HIS A 146 7.11 4.65 -9.29
C HIS A 146 6.34 3.37 -9.01
N VAL A 147 5.09 3.53 -8.58
CA VAL A 147 4.13 2.44 -8.42
C VAL A 147 3.04 2.59 -9.46
N PHE A 148 2.87 1.58 -10.30
CA PHE A 148 1.81 1.50 -11.29
C PHE A 148 0.65 0.67 -10.75
N ILE A 149 -0.56 1.04 -11.14
CA ILE A 149 -1.75 0.22 -10.93
C ILE A 149 -2.29 -0.16 -12.30
N LEU A 150 -2.31 -1.46 -12.57
CA LEU A 150 -2.99 -2.03 -13.73
C LEU A 150 -4.38 -2.44 -13.30
N THR A 151 -5.39 -2.20 -14.13
CA THR A 151 -6.77 -2.58 -13.81
C THR A 151 -7.50 -3.12 -15.04
N ALA A 152 -8.34 -4.11 -14.79
CA ALA A 152 -9.26 -4.70 -15.74
C ALA A 152 -10.62 -4.90 -15.06
N LYS A 153 -11.67 -5.05 -15.87
CA LYS A 153 -13.01 -5.37 -15.40
C LYS A 153 -13.76 -6.18 -16.44
#